data_AF-A0A7S0QTH0-F1
#
_entry.id   AF-A0A7S0QTH0-F1
#
_cell.length_a   1.000
_cell.length_b   1.000
_cell.length_c   1.000
_cell.angle_alpha   90.00
_cell.angle_beta   90.00
_cell.angle_gamma   90.00
#
_symmetry.space_group_name_H-M   'P 1'
#
loop_
_entity.id
_entity.type
_entity.pdbx_description
1 polymer ?
#
loop_
_entity_poly.entity_id
_entity_poly.type
_entity_poly.pdbx_seq_one_letter_code
_entity_poly.pdbx_strand_id
1 'polypeptide(L)'
;EPENLVWVKTTVNRRLAKSHGFYLQHAKEVCLVAKKGKEPENLASNVGSDIILAERRGQSQKPTEIYHLIEKLLPNGKYLEIFARKNNLRNYWVSVGNEVTGTGPPKEDMACIEAQQAPQGAVYGAAAPRGK
;
A
#
# COMPACT_ATOMS: atom_id res chain seq x y z
N GLU A 1 -19.31 9.67 6.97
CA GLU A 1 -18.56 10.12 5.78
C GLU A 1 -17.22 9.41 5.69
N PRO A 2 -16.78 9.02 4.48
CA PRO A 2 -15.43 8.52 4.25
C PRO A 2 -14.39 9.59 4.56
N GLU A 3 -13.21 9.18 4.99
CA GLU A 3 -12.08 10.06 5.26
C GLU A 3 -11.19 10.21 4.02
N ASN A 4 -10.49 11.33 3.89
CA ASN A 4 -9.64 11.63 2.73
C ASN A 4 -8.18 11.68 3.14
N LEU A 5 -7.40 10.68 2.74
CA LEU A 5 -5.96 10.72 2.83
C LEU A 5 -5.39 11.47 1.61
N VAL A 6 -4.64 12.54 1.85
CA VAL A 6 -4.11 13.40 0.79
C VAL A 6 -2.60 13.24 0.69
N TRP A 7 -2.12 12.78 -0.47
CA TRP A 7 -0.70 12.85 -0.79
C TRP A 7 -0.38 14.20 -1.42
N VAL A 8 0.41 15.02 -0.73
CA VAL A 8 1.04 16.23 -1.27
C VAL A 8 2.38 15.87 -1.89
N LYS A 9 2.49 16.11 -3.19
CA LYS A 9 3.66 15.77 -4.01
C LYS A 9 4.74 16.82 -3.84
N THR A 10 5.93 16.39 -3.43
CA THR A 10 7.12 17.26 -3.36
C THR A 10 8.16 16.90 -4.41
N THR A 11 9.04 17.85 -4.71
CA THR A 11 10.32 17.59 -5.39
C THR A 11 11.39 17.21 -4.35
N VAL A 12 12.53 16.73 -4.83
CA VAL A 12 13.73 16.46 -4.00
C VAL A 12 14.17 17.68 -3.16
N ASN A 13 13.84 18.90 -3.61
CA ASN A 13 14.14 20.14 -2.89
C ASN A 13 12.98 20.61 -1.99
N ARG A 14 12.06 19.72 -1.63
CA ARG A 14 10.88 19.97 -0.78
C ARG A 14 9.95 21.10 -1.26
N ARG A 15 9.94 21.35 -2.58
CA ARG A 15 8.96 22.26 -3.21
C ARG A 15 7.77 21.45 -3.72
N LEU A 16 6.61 22.09 -3.90
CA LEU A 16 5.44 21.43 -4.50
C LEU A 16 5.77 20.96 -5.93
N ALA A 17 5.61 19.67 -6.18
CA ALA A 17 5.75 19.07 -7.51
C ALA A 17 4.45 19.24 -8.29
N LYS A 18 4.31 20.41 -8.93
CA LYS A 18 3.12 20.80 -9.68
C LYS A 18 3.08 20.09 -11.03
N SER A 19 1.93 19.51 -11.37
CA SER A 19 1.60 19.00 -12.70
C SER A 19 0.53 19.85 -13.36
N HIS A 20 0.39 19.69 -14.67
CA HIS A 20 -0.71 20.29 -15.42
C HIS A 20 -2.06 19.82 -14.86
N GLY A 21 -3.00 20.75 -14.80
CA GLY A 21 -4.41 20.50 -14.53
C GLY A 21 -5.24 21.39 -15.44
N PHE A 22 -6.55 21.16 -15.47
CA PHE A 22 -7.45 21.86 -16.41
C PHE A 22 -7.59 23.35 -16.06
N TYR A 23 -7.97 23.66 -14.81
CA TYR A 23 -8.10 25.03 -14.30
C TYR A 23 -6.95 25.42 -13.37
N LEU A 24 -6.49 24.49 -12.53
CA LEU A 24 -5.48 24.72 -11.50
C LEU A 24 -4.39 23.65 -11.60
N GLN A 25 -3.15 24.01 -11.31
CA GLN A 25 -2.06 23.05 -11.22
C GLN A 25 -2.31 22.06 -10.07
N HIS A 26 -2.04 20.78 -10.32
CA HIS A 26 -2.22 19.73 -9.32
C HIS A 26 -0.89 19.38 -8.67
N ALA A 27 -0.84 19.42 -7.35
CA ALA A 27 0.31 18.95 -6.57
C ALA A 27 -0.12 17.91 -5.52
N LYS A 28 -1.32 17.33 -5.68
CA LYS A 28 -1.85 16.35 -4.74
C LYS A 28 -2.62 15.22 -5.41
N GLU A 29 -2.67 14.08 -4.74
CA GLU A 29 -3.59 12.97 -5.02
C GLU A 29 -4.42 12.70 -3.77
N VAL A 30 -5.68 12.31 -3.95
CA VAL A 30 -6.61 11.98 -2.86
C VAL A 30 -6.86 10.48 -2.87
N CYS A 31 -6.79 9.85 -1.70
CA CYS A 31 -7.10 8.46 -1.46
C CYS A 31 -8.29 8.41 -0.49
N LEU A 32 -9.38 7.78 -0.92
CA LEU A 32 -10.58 7.61 -0.09
C LEU A 32 -10.34 6.48 0.91
N VAL A 33 -10.60 6.74 2.18
CA VAL A 33 -10.54 5.76 3.27
C VAL A 33 -11.97 5.44 3.69
N ALA A 34 -12.33 4.17 3.57
CA ALA A 34 -13.69 3.70 3.84
C ALA A 34 -13.68 2.38 4.62
N LYS A 35 -14.65 2.21 5.50
CA LYS A 35 -14.91 0.98 6.24
C LYS A 35 -16.14 0.29 5.68
N LYS A 36 -16.06 -1.03 5.50
CA LYS A 36 -17.19 -1.89 5.16
C LYS A 36 -17.38 -2.95 6.25
N GLY A 37 -18.58 -3.05 6.83
CA GLY A 37 -18.92 -4.05 7.84
C GLY A 37 -18.53 -3.66 9.27
N LYS A 38 -18.38 -4.68 10.13
CA LYS A 38 -18.01 -4.51 11.54
C LYS A 38 -16.55 -4.09 11.67
N GLU A 39 -16.27 -3.23 12.64
CA GLU A 39 -14.92 -2.80 12.99
C GLU A 39 -14.08 -3.98 13.51
N PRO A 40 -12.85 -4.18 13.00
CA PRO A 40 -11.95 -5.20 13.52
C PRO A 40 -11.44 -4.79 14.91
N GLU A 41 -11.23 -5.77 15.78
CA GLU A 41 -10.87 -5.53 17.20
C GLU A 41 -9.51 -4.86 17.38
N ASN A 42 -8.60 -5.06 16.43
CA ASN A 42 -7.26 -4.50 16.41
C ASN A 42 -7.17 -3.17 15.62
N LEU A 43 -8.29 -2.51 15.30
CA LEU A 43 -8.23 -1.20 14.65
C LEU A 43 -7.69 -0.15 15.62
N ALA A 44 -6.58 0.48 15.24
CA ALA A 44 -6.06 1.63 15.95
C ALA A 44 -6.69 2.93 15.42
N SER A 45 -6.74 3.96 16.25
CA SER A 45 -7.22 5.30 15.87
C SER A 45 -6.12 6.33 16.00
N ASN A 46 -6.22 7.45 15.26
CA ASN A 46 -5.28 8.58 15.32
C ASN A 46 -3.79 8.18 15.12
N VAL A 47 -3.53 7.23 14.22
CA VAL A 47 -2.19 6.66 14.01
C VAL A 47 -1.26 7.55 13.17
N GLY A 48 -1.78 8.62 12.58
CA GLY A 48 -1.04 9.54 11.74
C GLY A 48 -1.92 10.68 11.22
N SER A 49 -1.30 11.59 10.47
CA SER A 49 -2.02 12.65 9.75
C SER A 49 -2.68 12.09 8.49
N ASP A 50 -3.81 12.67 8.14
CA ASP A 50 -4.51 12.56 6.85
C ASP A 50 -3.72 13.17 5.67
N ILE A 51 -2.51 13.71 5.91
CA ILE A 51 -1.62 14.25 4.89
C ILE A 51 -0.33 13.44 4.83
N ILE A 52 -0.02 12.92 3.64
CA ILE A 52 1.30 12.37 3.31
C ILE A 52 2.07 13.42 2.51
N LEU A 53 3.18 13.93 3.06
CA LEU A 53 4.12 14.77 2.32
C LEU A 53 5.26 13.90 1.81
N ALA A 54 5.28 13.61 0.51
CA ALA A 54 6.26 12.70 -0.07
C ALA A 54 6.64 13.07 -1.50
N GLU A 55 7.88 12.74 -1.87
CA GLU A 55 8.43 13.07 -3.18
C GLU A 55 7.71 12.32 -4.30
N ARG A 56 7.48 13.04 -5.41
CA ARG A 56 7.01 12.41 -6.65
C ARG A 56 8.14 11.59 -7.25
N ARG A 57 7.93 10.28 -7.34
CA ARG A 57 8.86 9.32 -7.93
C ARG A 57 8.46 9.01 -9.39
N GLY A 58 8.59 7.74 -9.79
CA GLY A 58 8.22 7.26 -11.11
C GLY A 58 6.74 7.50 -11.46
N GLN A 59 6.40 7.32 -12.73
CA GLN A 59 5.03 7.53 -13.20
C GLN A 59 4.05 6.59 -12.49
N SER A 60 3.00 7.18 -11.91
CA SER A 60 1.99 6.49 -11.11
C SER A 60 2.52 5.78 -9.86
N GLN A 61 3.76 6.04 -9.43
CA GLN A 61 4.31 5.48 -8.20
C GLN A 61 3.81 6.26 -6.98
N LYS A 62 2.94 5.60 -6.20
CA LYS A 62 2.37 6.12 -4.96
C LYS A 62 3.42 6.16 -3.83
N PRO A 63 3.24 7.00 -2.80
CA PRO A 63 4.16 7.09 -1.68
C PRO A 63 4.13 5.82 -0.84
N THR A 64 5.29 5.25 -0.53
CA THR A 64 5.47 4.08 0.34
C THR A 64 5.05 4.33 1.79
N GLU A 65 4.91 5.59 2.17
CA GLU A 65 4.42 6.07 3.46
C GLU A 65 3.00 5.55 3.75
N ILE A 66 2.18 5.31 2.71
CA ILE A 66 0.81 4.79 2.88
C ILE A 66 0.79 3.41 3.52
N TYR A 67 1.76 2.55 3.21
CA TYR A 67 1.85 1.20 3.77
C TYR A 67 2.08 1.25 5.28
N HIS A 68 2.99 2.13 5.73
CA HIS A 68 3.25 2.31 7.17
C HIS A 68 2.03 2.85 7.90
N LEU A 69 1.25 3.73 7.27
CA LEU A 69 0.01 4.24 7.84
C LEU A 69 -1.02 3.11 8.00
N ILE A 70 -1.19 2.29 6.96
CA ILE A 70 -2.12 1.14 6.98
C ILE A 70 -1.70 0.09 8.02
N GLU A 71 -0.41 -0.23 8.10
CA GLU A 71 0.14 -1.21 9.05
C GLU A 71 0.01 -0.72 10.50
N LYS A 72 0.09 0.59 10.75
CA LYS A 72 -0.21 1.17 12.07
C LYS A 72 -1.71 1.19 12.37
N LEU A 73 -2.54 1.50 11.36
CA LEU A 73 -3.99 1.57 11.49
C LEU A 73 -4.58 0.20 11.84
N LEU A 74 -4.07 -0.86 11.21
CA LEU A 74 -4.51 -2.22 11.45
C LEU A 74 -3.30 -3.14 11.64
N PRO A 75 -2.68 -3.20 12.83
CA PRO A 75 -1.50 -4.02 13.09
C PRO A 75 -1.78 -5.51 12.88
N ASN A 76 -0.83 -6.23 12.29
CA ASN A 76 -0.96 -7.65 11.97
C ASN A 76 -2.20 -7.97 11.11
N GLY A 77 -2.61 -7.03 10.27
CA GLY A 77 -3.70 -7.19 9.33
C GLY A 77 -3.33 -8.11 8.16
N LYS A 78 -4.35 -8.57 7.44
CA LYS A 78 -4.19 -9.21 6.13
C LYS A 78 -4.40 -8.15 5.06
N TYR A 79 -3.36 -7.80 4.32
CA TYR A 79 -3.39 -6.69 3.36
C TYR A 79 -3.42 -7.19 1.91
N LEU A 80 -4.20 -6.51 1.08
CA LEU A 80 -4.34 -6.77 -0.35
C LEU A 80 -4.16 -5.46 -1.12
N GLU A 81 -3.29 -5.46 -2.12
CA GLU A 81 -3.14 -4.38 -3.08
C GLU A 81 -3.53 -4.86 -4.48
N ILE A 82 -4.47 -4.17 -5.12
CA ILE A 82 -4.96 -4.46 -6.47
C ILE A 82 -4.37 -3.44 -7.44
N PHE A 83 -4.10 -3.87 -8.67
CA PHE A 83 -3.37 -3.11 -9.71
C PHE A 83 -1.92 -2.81 -9.32
N ALA A 84 -1.35 -3.65 -8.45
CA ALA A 84 0.03 -3.55 -8.04
C ALA A 84 0.98 -3.85 -9.20
N ARG A 85 2.15 -3.21 -9.15
CA ARG A 85 3.30 -3.45 -10.02
C ARG A 85 4.47 -3.98 -9.19
N LYS A 86 5.58 -4.32 -9.85
CA LYS A 86 6.78 -4.88 -9.17
C LYS A 86 7.32 -4.00 -8.04
N ASN A 87 7.20 -2.67 -8.16
CA ASN A 87 7.67 -1.72 -7.14
C ASN A 87 6.72 -1.60 -5.94
N ASN A 88 5.55 -2.23 -5.97
CA ASN A 88 4.60 -2.30 -4.85
C ASN A 88 4.81 -3.52 -3.95
N LEU A 89 5.57 -4.52 -4.41
CA LEU A 89 5.76 -5.78 -3.68
C LEU A 89 6.35 -5.52 -2.29
N ARG A 90 5.70 -6.08 -1.26
CA ARG A 90 6.02 -5.83 0.14
C ARG A 90 5.76 -7.07 0.99
N ASN A 91 6.51 -7.21 2.08
CA ASN A 91 6.30 -8.28 3.06
C ASN A 91 4.92 -8.12 3.70
N TYR A 92 4.22 -9.22 3.90
CA TYR A 92 2.89 -9.36 4.49
C TYR A 92 1.74 -8.78 3.63
N TRP A 93 2.03 -8.41 2.38
CA TRP A 93 1.03 -7.94 1.42
C TRP A 93 0.79 -8.97 0.31
N VAL A 94 -0.48 -9.17 -0.03
CA VAL A 94 -0.87 -9.85 -1.27
C VAL A 94 -0.97 -8.78 -2.36
N SER A 95 -0.20 -8.92 -3.44
CA SER A 95 -0.25 -8.00 -4.58
C SER A 95 -0.85 -8.68 -5.81
N VAL A 96 -1.90 -8.09 -6.38
CA VAL A 96 -2.56 -8.57 -7.60
C VAL A 96 -2.45 -7.51 -8.69
N GLY A 97 -1.94 -7.89 -9.85
CA GLY A 97 -1.78 -7.00 -11.00
C GLY A 97 -1.28 -7.75 -12.24
N ASN A 98 -1.35 -7.09 -13.40
CA ASN A 98 -0.85 -7.65 -14.66
C ASN A 98 0.68 -7.56 -14.81
N GLU A 99 1.35 -6.73 -13.99
CA GLU A 99 2.80 -6.52 -14.02
C GLU A 99 3.55 -7.26 -12.90
N VAL A 100 2.83 -7.98 -12.02
CA VAL A 100 3.41 -8.88 -11.00
C VAL A 100 3.57 -10.29 -11.56
N THR A 101 4.54 -11.05 -11.04
CA THR A 101 4.97 -12.32 -11.65
C THR A 101 4.72 -13.54 -10.77
N GLY A 102 4.23 -13.38 -9.54
CA GLY A 102 3.90 -14.48 -8.63
C GLY A 102 2.59 -15.16 -8.99
N THR A 103 2.50 -16.48 -8.75
CA THR A 103 1.30 -17.30 -8.98
C THR A 103 0.42 -17.46 -7.72
N GLY A 104 0.71 -16.70 -6.67
CA GLY A 104 0.04 -16.79 -5.37
C GLY A 104 0.98 -17.22 -4.24
N PRO A 105 0.47 -17.28 -3.00
CA PRO A 105 1.21 -17.76 -1.83
C PRO A 105 1.65 -19.23 -1.97
N PRO A 106 2.86 -19.59 -1.50
CA PRO A 106 3.28 -20.98 -1.34
C PRO A 106 2.31 -21.78 -0.46
N LYS A 107 2.30 -23.11 -0.60
CA LYS A 107 1.37 -23.98 0.15
C LYS A 107 1.63 -23.90 1.66
N GLU A 108 2.88 -23.73 2.05
CA GLU A 108 3.34 -23.61 3.42
C GLU A 108 2.75 -22.35 4.06
N ASP A 109 2.83 -21.23 3.34
CA ASP A 109 2.28 -19.96 3.76
C ASP A 109 0.74 -20.00 3.83
N MET A 110 0.10 -20.70 2.89
CA MET A 110 -1.34 -20.94 2.92
C MET A 110 -1.75 -21.72 4.17
N ALA A 111 -1.02 -22.77 4.54
CA ALA A 111 -1.27 -23.54 5.75
C ALA A 111 -1.11 -22.67 7.03
N CYS A 112 -0.10 -21.80 7.09
CA CYS A 112 0.05 -20.83 8.18
C CYS A 112 -1.16 -19.89 8.25
N ILE A 113 -1.60 -19.33 7.12
CA ILE A 113 -2.74 -18.40 7.05
C ILE A 113 -4.04 -19.09 7.51
N GLU A 114 -4.26 -20.34 7.11
CA GLU A 114 -5.39 -21.18 7.55
C GLU A 114 -5.34 -21.46 9.05
N ALA A 115 -4.14 -21.72 9.58
CA ALA A 115 -3.89 -21.87 11.02
C ALA A 115 -3.91 -20.54 11.81
N GLN A 116 -4.28 -19.41 11.17
CA GLN A 116 -4.26 -18.06 11.74
C GLN A 116 -2.87 -17.60 12.24
N GLN A 117 -1.81 -18.19 11.70
CA GLN A 117 -0.43 -17.82 11.95
C GLN A 117 0.09 -16.91 10.84
N ALA A 118 0.98 -15.98 11.18
CA ALA A 118 1.59 -15.09 10.21
C ALA A 118 2.81 -15.76 9.55
N PRO A 119 2.79 -16.01 8.22
CA PRO A 119 3.96 -16.54 7.52
C PRO A 119 5.12 -15.54 7.53
N GLN A 120 6.33 -16.00 7.81
CA GLN A 120 7.49 -15.13 8.03
C GLN A 120 8.03 -14.59 6.69
N GLY A 121 8.13 -13.26 6.55
CA GLY A 121 8.72 -12.63 5.36
C GLY A 121 7.90 -12.81 4.07
N ALA A 122 6.63 -13.16 4.18
CA ALA A 122 5.75 -13.47 3.06
C ALA A 122 5.59 -12.31 2.07
N VAL A 123 6.00 -12.46 0.82
CA VAL A 123 5.74 -11.50 -0.26
C VAL A 123 5.02 -12.23 -1.38
N TYR A 124 3.78 -11.84 -1.69
CA TYR A 124 3.02 -12.49 -2.76
C TYR A 124 2.87 -11.56 -3.96
N GLY A 125 3.29 -12.04 -5.13
CA GLY A 125 3.34 -11.27 -6.38
C GLY A 125 4.74 -11.22 -7.01
N ALA A 126 5.78 -11.64 -6.30
CA ALA A 126 7.06 -11.99 -6.90
C ALA A 126 7.04 -13.45 -7.39
N ALA A 127 7.68 -13.73 -8.53
CA ALA A 127 8.05 -15.10 -8.87
C ALA A 127 9.10 -15.62 -7.88
N ALA A 128 9.04 -16.90 -7.49
CA ALA A 128 10.08 -17.52 -6.68
C ALA A 128 11.47 -17.31 -7.34
N PRO A 129 12.53 -17.05 -6.58
CA PRO A 129 13.87 -16.96 -7.14
C PRO A 129 14.18 -18.29 -7.85
N ARG A 130 14.53 -18.21 -9.14
CA ARG A 130 15.09 -19.36 -9.85
C ARG A 130 16.39 -19.70 -9.15
N GLY A 131 16.45 -20.87 -8.51
CA GLY A 131 17.64 -21.35 -7.83
C GLY A 131 18.86 -21.31 -8.76
N LYS A 132 19.99 -20.88 -8.22
CA LYS A 132 21.31 -21.24 -8.74
C LYS A 132 21.85 -22.37 -7.89
#